data_AF-A0A679JXE9-F1
#
_entry.id   AF-A0A679JXE9-F1
#
_cell.length_a   1.000
_cell.length_b   1.000
_cell.length_c   1.000
_cell.angle_alpha   90.00
_cell.angle_beta   90.00
_cell.angle_gamma   90.00
#
_symmetry.space_group_name_H-M   'P 1'
#
loop_
_entity.id
_entity.type
_entity.pdbx_description
1 polymer ?
#
loop_
_entity_poly.entity_id
_entity_poly.type
_entity_poly.pdbx_seq_one_letter_code
_entity_poly.pdbx_strand_id
1 'polypeptide(L)' 'MVSFDMLIDDLEREKQALVQDTARRGPASYAVIDMLIALDLKIFALRTLSEDR' A
#
# COMPACT_ATOMS: atom_id res chain seq x y z
N MET A 1 -1.24 -2.53 -21.36
CA MET A 1 -0.26 -3.30 -20.56
C MET A 1 -0.10 -2.55 -19.26
N VAL A 2 -0.42 -3.16 -18.12
CA VAL A 2 -0.20 -2.55 -16.80
C VAL A 2 1.25 -2.86 -16.40
N SER A 3 2.05 -1.84 -16.08
CA SER A 3 3.43 -2.01 -15.59
C SER A 3 3.43 -2.26 -14.08
N PHE A 4 4.53 -2.84 -13.57
CA PHE A 4 4.72 -2.97 -12.13
C PHE A 4 4.73 -1.60 -11.44
N ASP A 5 5.30 -0.58 -12.06
CA ASP A 5 5.31 0.78 -11.53
C ASP A 5 3.89 1.36 -11.37
N MET A 6 3.00 1.15 -12.34
CA MET A 6 1.59 1.56 -12.21
C MET A 6 0.89 0.87 -11.03
N LEU A 7 1.15 -0.42 -10.82
CA LEU A 7 0.57 -1.16 -9.69
C LEU A 7 1.13 -0.70 -8.34
N ILE A 8 2.42 -0.38 -8.30
CA ILE A 8 3.07 0.17 -7.10
C ILE A 8 2.46 1.52 -6.75
N ASP A 9 2.31 2.43 -7.73
CA ASP A 9 1.72 3.75 -7.54
C ASP A 9 0.27 3.66 -7.03
N ASP A 10 -0.54 2.76 -7.58
CA ASP A 10 -1.92 2.57 -7.16
C ASP A 10 -2.02 2.05 -5.71
N LEU A 11 -1.15 1.10 -5.33
CA LEU A 11 -1.11 0.58 -3.97
C LEU A 11 -0.59 1.62 -2.96
N GLU A 12 0.37 2.46 -3.35
CA GLU A 12 0.84 3.58 -2.53
C GLU A 12 -0.28 4.60 -2.30
N ARG A 13 -1.08 4.90 -3.33
CA ARG A 13 -2.26 5.76 -3.19
C ARG A 13 -3.31 5.17 -2.26
N GLU A 14 -3.58 3.86 -2.37
CA GLU A 14 -4.51 3.17 -1.47
C GLU A 14 -4.03 3.23 -0.02
N LYS A 15 -2.75 2.96 0.22
CA LYS A 15 -2.12 3.08 1.53
C LYS A 15 -2.25 4.50 2.09
N GLN A 16 -1.95 5.52 1.29
CA GLN A 16 -2.07 6.92 1.71
C GLN A 16 -3.51 7.32 2.03
N ALA A 17 -4.48 6.90 1.21
CA ALA A 17 -5.89 7.15 1.45
C ALA A 17 -6.34 6.52 2.78
N LEU A 18 -5.89 5.30 3.05
CA LEU A 18 -6.19 4.61 4.29
C LEU A 18 -5.59 5.36 5.49
N VAL A 19 -4.30 5.73 5.45
CA VAL A 19 -3.65 6.53 6.52
C VAL A 19 -4.38 7.85 6.77
N GLN A 20 -4.81 8.55 5.72
CA GLN A 20 -5.54 9.81 5.85
C GLN A 20 -6.92 9.62 6.46
N ASP A 21 -7.64 8.56 6.11
CA ASP A 21 -8.93 8.24 6.72
C ASP A 21 -8.76 7.93 8.21
N THR A 22 -7.71 7.17 8.58
CA THR A 22 -7.39 6.90 9.99
C THR A 22 -7.05 8.18 10.73
N ALA A 23 -6.19 9.03 10.16
CA ALA A 23 -5.83 10.32 10.77
C ALA A 23 -7.06 11.22 11.02
N ARG A 24 -8.10 11.11 10.19
CA ARG A 24 -9.36 11.85 10.34
C ARG A 24 -10.31 11.24 11.37
N ARG A 25 -10.35 9.91 11.51
CA ARG A 25 -11.33 9.20 12.35
C ARG A 25 -10.81 8.86 13.75
N GLY A 26 -9.53 9.07 14.03
CA GLY A 26 -8.92 8.81 15.34
C GLY A 26 -8.02 7.57 15.34
N PRO A 27 -7.81 6.89 16.48
CA PRO A 27 -6.86 5.79 16.56
C PRO A 27 -7.20 4.68 15.57
N ALA A 28 -6.17 4.18 14.89
CA ALA A 28 -6.29 3.08 13.94
C ALA A 28 -6.81 1.83 14.65
N SER A 29 -7.84 1.19 14.08
CA SER A 29 -8.20 -0.16 14.50
C SER A 29 -7.10 -1.14 14.08
N TYR A 30 -6.98 -2.25 14.80
CA TYR A 30 -6.04 -3.31 14.43
C TYR A 30 -6.24 -3.79 12.99
N ALA A 31 -7.48 -3.84 12.50
CA ALA A 31 -7.78 -4.19 11.11
C ALA A 31 -7.18 -3.21 10.09
N VAL A 32 -7.16 -1.90 10.39
CA VAL A 32 -6.52 -0.89 9.53
C VAL A 32 -5.01 -1.06 9.54
N ILE A 33 -4.43 -1.37 10.70
CA ILE A 33 -2.99 -1.62 10.82
C ILE A 33 -2.60 -2.87 10.00
N ASP A 34 -3.35 -3.96 10.13
CA ASP A 34 -3.12 -5.19 9.34
C ASP A 34 -3.21 -4.93 7.84
N MET A 35 -4.16 -4.11 7.42
CA MET A 35 -4.33 -3.73 6.01
C MET A 35 -3.17 -2.87 5.50
N LEU A 36 -2.66 -1.93 6.31
CA LEU A 36 -1.46 -1.14 5.98
C LEU A 36 -0.22 -2.03 5.84
N ILE A 37 -0.03 -2.99 6.75
CA ILE A 37 1.07 -3.97 6.67
C ILE A 37 0.95 -4.80 5.40
N ALA A 38 -0.24 -5.29 5.07
CA ALA A 38 -0.47 -6.07 3.86
C ALA A 38 -0.19 -5.28 2.58
N LEU A 39 -0.55 -3.99 2.54
CA LEU A 39 -0.24 -3.10 1.42
C LEU A 39 1.27 -2.89 1.28
N ASP A 40 1.99 -2.66 2.39
CA ASP A 40 3.45 -2.52 2.37
C ASP A 40 4.16 -3.77 1.86
N LEU A 41 3.72 -4.95 2.29
CA LEU A 41 4.27 -6.22 1.81
C LEU A 41 4.05 -6.41 0.30
N LYS A 42 2.87 -6.04 -0.21
CA LYS A 42 2.57 -6.12 -1.66
C LYS A 42 3.43 -5.15 -2.46
N ILE A 43 3.56 -3.90 -2.00
CA ILE A 43 4.42 -2.90 -2.65
C ILE A 43 5.86 -3.37 -2.68
N PHE A 44 6.37 -3.89 -1.55
CA PHE A 44 7.73 -4.42 -1.46
C PHE A 44 7.95 -5.57 -2.45
N ALA A 45 7.05 -6.55 -2.48
CA ALA A 45 7.15 -7.68 -3.41
C ALA A 45 7.14 -7.22 -4.88
N LEU A 46 6.28 -6.26 -5.23
CA LEU A 46 6.22 -5.72 -6.59
C LEU A 46 7.48 -4.94 -6.95
N ARG A 47 8.07 -4.19 -6.02
CA ARG A 47 9.36 -3.50 -6.23
C ARG A 47 10.47 -4.49 -6.50
N THR A 48 10.59 -5.54 -5.68
CA THR A 48 11.58 -6.60 -5.89
C THR A 48 11.42 -7.26 -7.26
N LEU A 49 10.18 -7.55 -7.68
CA LEU A 49 9.90 -8.14 -8.99
C LEU A 49 10.14 -7.17 -10.16
N SER A 50 10.03 -5.86 -9.93
CA SER A 50 10.33 -4.82 -10.92
C SER A 50 11.84 -4.65 -11.13
N GLU A 51 12.62 -4.70 -10.04
CA GLU A 51 14.09 -4.58 -10.06
C GLU A 51 14.80 -5.81 -10.65
N ASP A 52 14.18 -6.99 -10.58
CA ASP A 52 14.72 -8.26 -11.13
C ASP A 52 14.53 -8.39 -12.66
N ARG A 53 13.93 -7.39 -13.33
CA ARG A 53 13.70 -7.36 -14.77
C ARG A 53 14.67 -6.45 -15.53
#